data_AF-A0A1V9XWJ7-F1
#
_entry.id   AF-A0A1V9XWJ7-F1
#
_cell.length_a   1.000
_cell.length_b   1.000
_cell.length_c   1.000
_cell.angle_alpha   90.00
_cell.angle_beta   90.00
_cell.angle_gamma   90.00
#
_symmetry.space_group_name_H-M   'P 1'
#
loop_
_entity.id
_entity.type
_entity.pdbx_description
1 polymer ?
#
loop_
_entity_poly.entity_id
_entity_poly.type
_entity_poly.pdbx_seq_one_letter_code
_entity_poly.pdbx_strand_id
1 'polypeptide(L)'
;MSVVKTILFEGISDRDLPNGNSGRILVGLWLISIYITMSIFQGTMKASLLISSGSSKINSLRDVADQKHVTPIIWKGTAYHKLFQTADMDVYREVYSRAIENDGILPGGQLYNHENFMKILRGRAVIINEQSSMMYNIGRSCNALRGYPGEFYFVKEPVYAHGLSMALRKTLHPALKRIINKTIRELQETGNIRKWLNVAMADYFTCPIAGGTSVK
;
A
#
# COMPACT_ATOMS: atom_id res chain seq x y z
N MET A 1 49.07 -25.45 12.26
CA MET A 1 48.03 -26.00 11.36
C MET A 1 46.68 -26.29 12.06
N SER A 2 46.49 -25.89 13.33
CA SER A 2 45.27 -26.16 14.13
C SER A 2 44.18 -25.07 13.99
N VAL A 3 44.56 -23.79 13.85
CA VAL A 3 43.60 -22.65 13.82
C VAL A 3 42.64 -22.68 12.61
N VAL A 4 43.12 -23.11 11.45
CA VAL A 4 42.31 -23.15 10.22
C VAL A 4 41.18 -24.19 10.32
N LYS A 5 41.43 -25.32 11.00
CA LYS A 5 40.42 -26.37 11.22
C LYS A 5 39.30 -25.89 12.15
N THR A 6 39.67 -25.15 13.20
CA THR A 6 38.73 -24.51 14.13
C THR A 6 37.85 -23.48 13.43
N ILE A 7 38.37 -22.78 12.42
CA ILE A 7 37.61 -21.80 11.61
C ILE A 7 36.68 -22.51 10.60
N LEU A 8 37.10 -23.65 10.07
CA LEU A 8 36.36 -24.42 9.05
C LEU A 8 35.34 -25.42 9.62
N PHE A 9 35.04 -25.36 10.93
CA PHE A 9 34.14 -26.31 11.61
C PHE A 9 34.56 -27.79 11.48
N GLU A 10 35.84 -28.06 11.23
CA GLU A 10 36.35 -29.43 11.27
C GLU A 10 36.56 -29.88 12.73
N GLY A 11 36.21 -31.13 13.04
CA GLY A 11 36.35 -31.69 14.38
C GLY A 11 37.80 -31.61 14.89
N ILE A 12 38.00 -30.95 16.02
CA ILE A 12 39.30 -30.85 16.68
C ILE A 12 39.60 -32.20 17.34
N SER A 13 40.66 -32.88 16.89
CA SER A 13 41.13 -34.12 17.52
C SER A 13 41.97 -33.79 18.76
N ASP A 14 42.00 -34.69 19.76
CA ASP A 14 42.70 -34.49 21.05
C ASP A 14 44.17 -34.09 20.93
N ARG A 15 44.81 -34.40 19.79
CA ARG A 15 46.20 -34.04 19.48
C ARG A 15 46.42 -32.56 19.15
N ASP A 16 45.37 -31.81 18.81
CA ASP A 16 45.44 -30.42 18.33
C ASP A 16 45.03 -29.39 19.42
N LEU A 17 44.64 -29.85 20.61
CA LEU A 17 44.26 -29.01 21.74
C LEU A 17 45.50 -28.49 22.50
N PRO A 18 45.51 -27.22 22.95
CA PRO A 18 46.58 -26.72 23.80
C PRO A 18 46.70 -27.52 25.10
N ASN A 19 47.93 -27.91 25.46
CA ASN A 19 48.19 -28.66 26.70
C ASN A 19 48.02 -27.80 27.97
N GLY A 20 48.09 -26.47 27.87
CA GLY A 20 47.91 -25.54 28.99
C GLY A 20 46.45 -25.16 29.23
N ASN A 21 46.06 -25.05 30.51
CA ASN A 21 44.70 -24.67 30.93
C ASN A 21 44.22 -23.36 30.30
N SER A 22 45.10 -22.34 30.20
CA SER A 22 44.77 -21.05 29.60
C SER A 22 44.44 -21.15 28.10
N GLY A 23 45.10 -22.05 27.37
CA GLY A 23 44.83 -22.27 25.94
C GLY A 23 43.50 -22.98 25.70
N ARG A 24 43.13 -23.92 26.59
CA ARG A 24 41.83 -24.60 26.54
C ARG A 24 40.66 -23.65 26.80
N ILE A 25 40.83 -22.71 27.75
CA ILE A 25 39.83 -21.66 28.03
C ILE A 25 39.65 -20.75 26.81
N LEU A 26 40.74 -20.35 26.15
CA LEU A 26 40.68 -19.51 24.95
C LEU A 26 39.94 -20.20 23.80
N VAL A 27 40.22 -21.49 23.57
CA VAL A 27 39.52 -22.30 22.54
C VAL A 27 38.04 -22.47 22.89
N GLY A 28 37.71 -22.71 24.16
CA GLY A 28 36.31 -22.81 24.60
C GLY A 28 35.53 -21.51 24.37
N LEU A 29 36.10 -20.36 24.75
CA LEU A 29 35.50 -19.05 24.49
C LEU A 29 35.35 -18.77 23.00
N TRP A 30 36.34 -19.16 22.19
CA TRP A 30 36.29 -19.01 20.74
C TRP A 30 35.15 -19.85 20.12
N LEU A 31 35.01 -21.11 20.53
CA LEU A 31 33.94 -21.99 20.05
C LEU A 31 32.55 -21.48 20.46
N ILE A 32 32.40 -20.98 21.70
CA ILE A 32 31.16 -20.34 22.16
C ILE A 32 30.84 -19.09 21.33
N SER A 33 31.84 -18.25 21.06
CA SER A 33 31.67 -17.03 20.24
C SER A 33 31.22 -17.36 18.82
N ILE A 34 31.81 -18.38 18.20
CA ILE A 34 31.40 -18.88 16.88
C ILE A 34 29.95 -19.40 16.93
N TYR A 35 29.59 -20.18 17.94
CA TYR A 35 28.24 -20.73 18.09
C TYR A 35 27.19 -19.63 18.22
N ILE A 36 27.46 -18.60 19.03
CA ILE A 36 26.57 -17.44 19.20
C ILE A 36 26.44 -16.68 17.87
N THR A 37 27.54 -16.39 17.19
CA THR A 37 27.55 -15.66 15.92
C THR A 37 26.79 -16.43 14.84
N MET A 38 26.98 -17.74 14.75
CA MET A 38 26.28 -18.61 13.81
C MET A 38 24.78 -18.66 14.10
N SER A 39 24.39 -18.71 15.37
CA SER A 39 22.99 -18.68 15.79
C SER A 39 22.31 -17.35 15.41
N ILE A 40 23.01 -16.22 15.59
CA ILE A 40 22.54 -14.90 15.18
C ILE A 40 22.41 -14.82 13.65
N PHE A 41 23.40 -15.32 12.90
CA PHE A 41 23.36 -15.36 11.44
C PHE A 41 22.18 -16.19 10.92
N GLN A 42 21.97 -17.39 11.48
CA GLN A 42 20.82 -18.22 11.12
C GLN A 42 19.50 -17.54 11.46
N GLY A 43 19.41 -16.88 12.62
CA GLY A 43 18.21 -16.13 13.02
C GLY A 43 17.90 -14.98 12.07
N THR A 44 18.90 -14.17 11.73
CA THR A 44 18.77 -13.04 10.80
C THR A 44 18.46 -13.51 9.38
N MET A 45 19.07 -14.59 8.90
CA MET A 45 18.77 -15.17 7.60
C MET A 45 17.33 -15.70 7.53
N LYS A 46 16.86 -16.45 8.54
CA LYS A 46 15.47 -16.91 8.60
C LYS A 46 14.49 -15.74 8.65
N ALA A 47 14.76 -14.72 9.46
CA ALA A 47 13.94 -13.53 9.52
C ALA A 47 13.90 -12.78 8.17
N SER A 48 15.05 -12.66 7.50
CA SER A 48 15.15 -11.99 6.20
C SER A 48 14.42 -12.75 5.09
N LEU A 49 14.38 -14.09 5.16
CA LEU A 49 13.61 -14.91 4.22
C LEU A 49 12.10 -14.86 4.48
N LEU A 50 11.67 -14.61 5.73
CA LEU A 50 10.26 -14.41 6.07
C LEU A 50 9.76 -13.04 5.64
N ILE A 51 10.63 -12.03 5.62
CA ILE A 51 10.32 -10.71 5.05
C ILE A 51 10.43 -10.85 3.54
N SER A 52 9.35 -11.30 2.89
CA SER A 52 9.18 -11.04 1.47
C SER A 52 9.25 -9.52 1.29
N SER A 53 10.28 -9.04 0.60
CA SER A 53 10.40 -7.64 0.22
C SER A 53 9.24 -7.32 -0.70
N GLY A 54 8.11 -6.96 -0.12
CA GLY A 54 6.95 -6.47 -0.85
C GLY A 54 7.42 -5.35 -1.76
N SER A 55 6.97 -5.38 -3.02
CA SER A 55 7.23 -4.35 -4.01
C SER A 55 7.15 -2.95 -3.37
N SER A 56 8.09 -2.08 -3.71
CA SER A 56 8.19 -0.71 -3.16
C SER A 56 6.81 -0.06 -3.07
N LYS A 57 6.29 0.09 -1.84
CA LYS A 57 4.93 0.60 -1.63
C LYS A 57 4.89 2.08 -1.95
N ILE A 58 3.85 2.50 -2.65
CA ILE A 58 3.56 3.90 -2.96
C ILE A 58 2.79 4.47 -1.76
N ASN A 59 3.41 5.34 -0.97
CA ASN A 59 2.80 5.95 0.21
C ASN A 59 2.50 7.44 0.03
N SER A 60 3.06 8.07 -0.99
CA SER A 60 2.87 9.47 -1.32
C SER A 60 2.72 9.70 -2.82
N LEU A 61 2.24 10.89 -3.20
CA LEU A 61 2.25 11.33 -4.60
C LEU A 61 3.68 11.47 -5.14
N ARG A 62 4.66 11.75 -4.26
CA ARG A 62 6.07 11.83 -4.63
C ARG A 62 6.61 10.47 -5.05
N ASP A 63 6.22 9.40 -4.36
CA ASP A 63 6.59 8.04 -4.75
C ASP A 63 6.05 7.69 -6.14
N VAL A 64 4.84 8.15 -6.47
CA VAL A 64 4.29 8.01 -7.82
C VAL A 64 5.17 8.74 -8.83
N ALA A 65 5.59 9.97 -8.53
CA ALA A 65 6.50 10.72 -9.41
C ALA A 65 7.86 10.01 -9.56
N ASP A 66 8.47 9.52 -8.48
CA ASP A 66 9.80 8.89 -8.55
C ASP A 66 9.75 7.50 -9.24
N GLN A 67 8.64 6.76 -9.13
CA GLN A 67 8.45 5.45 -9.77
C GLN A 67 7.95 5.56 -11.22
N LYS A 68 8.87 5.80 -12.16
CA LYS A 68 8.56 6.03 -13.59
C LYS A 68 7.80 4.89 -14.31
N HIS A 69 7.87 3.67 -13.80
CA HIS A 69 7.20 2.50 -14.39
C HIS A 69 5.71 2.40 -14.01
N VAL A 70 5.24 3.25 -13.09
CA VAL A 70 3.86 3.27 -12.62
C VAL A 70 3.07 4.31 -13.41
N THR A 71 2.01 3.87 -14.05
CA THR A 71 1.06 4.73 -14.79
C THR A 71 0.01 5.30 -13.84
N PRO A 72 -0.07 6.64 -13.68
CA PRO A 72 -1.13 7.26 -12.91
C PRO A 72 -2.43 7.28 -13.73
N ILE A 73 -3.51 6.77 -13.15
CA ILE A 73 -4.85 6.76 -13.74
C ILE A 73 -5.70 7.80 -13.01
N ILE A 74 -6.18 8.80 -13.75
CA ILE A 74 -6.95 9.93 -13.21
C ILE A 74 -8.31 9.99 -13.91
N TRP A 75 -9.37 10.21 -13.13
CA TRP A 75 -10.73 10.30 -13.67
C TRP A 75 -10.95 11.60 -14.44
N LYS A 76 -11.05 11.49 -15.76
CA LYS A 76 -11.32 12.57 -16.71
C LYS A 76 -12.58 13.36 -16.36
N GLY A 77 -12.44 14.69 -16.38
CA GLY A 77 -13.54 15.64 -16.20
C GLY A 77 -13.94 15.90 -14.74
N THR A 78 -13.23 15.31 -13.78
CA THR A 78 -13.47 15.53 -12.34
C THR A 78 -12.64 16.67 -11.77
N ALA A 79 -12.90 17.02 -10.51
CA ALA A 79 -12.07 17.94 -9.74
C ALA A 79 -10.61 17.47 -9.66
N TYR A 80 -10.35 16.17 -9.58
CA TYR A 80 -8.99 15.62 -9.59
C TYR A 80 -8.29 15.89 -10.92
N HIS A 81 -8.95 15.62 -12.06
CA HIS A 81 -8.38 15.93 -13.36
C HIS A 81 -8.02 17.41 -13.48
N LYS A 82 -8.90 18.30 -13.01
CA LYS A 82 -8.64 19.74 -13.03
C LYS A 82 -7.49 20.14 -12.10
N LEU A 83 -7.43 19.56 -10.89
CA LEU A 83 -6.37 19.79 -9.91
C LEU A 83 -5.00 19.49 -10.52
N PHE A 84 -4.83 18.31 -11.12
CA PHE A 84 -3.57 17.93 -11.76
C PHE A 84 -3.25 18.78 -13.00
N GLN A 85 -4.26 19.23 -13.74
CA GLN A 85 -4.08 20.09 -14.91
C GLN A 85 -3.60 21.50 -14.53
N THR A 86 -4.05 22.05 -13.40
CA THR A 86 -3.77 23.45 -13.02
C THR A 86 -2.82 23.61 -11.84
N ALA A 87 -2.31 22.53 -11.27
CA ALA A 87 -1.41 22.61 -10.12
C ALA A 87 -0.04 23.15 -10.52
N ASP A 88 0.45 24.13 -9.74
CA ASP A 88 1.76 24.73 -9.96
C ASP A 88 2.91 23.89 -9.39
N MET A 89 2.63 22.92 -8.52
CA MET A 89 3.67 22.06 -7.94
C MET A 89 4.26 21.08 -8.97
N ASP A 90 5.58 20.96 -9.00
CA ASP A 90 6.30 20.11 -9.97
C ASP A 90 5.86 18.63 -9.91
N VAL A 91 5.65 18.10 -8.70
CA VAL A 91 5.20 16.72 -8.48
C VAL A 91 3.85 16.45 -9.15
N TYR A 92 2.92 17.41 -9.11
CA TYR A 92 1.61 17.26 -9.75
C TYR A 92 1.75 17.31 -11.28
N ARG A 93 2.57 18.23 -11.79
CA ARG A 93 2.83 18.36 -13.24
C ARG A 93 3.50 17.11 -13.80
N GLU A 94 4.44 16.51 -13.08
CA GLU A 94 5.10 15.27 -13.48
C GLU A 94 4.12 14.09 -13.53
N VAL A 95 3.32 13.90 -12.48
CA VAL A 95 2.30 12.85 -12.44
C VAL A 95 1.27 13.06 -13.54
N TYR A 96 0.84 14.30 -13.78
CA TYR A 96 -0.13 14.62 -14.82
C TYR A 96 0.42 14.36 -16.23
N SER A 97 1.65 14.79 -16.50
CA SER A 97 2.30 14.57 -17.80
C SER A 97 2.43 13.08 -18.09
N ARG A 98 2.84 12.28 -17.09
CA ARG A 98 2.90 10.82 -17.22
C ARG A 98 1.54 10.17 -17.44
N ALA A 99 0.50 10.69 -16.78
CA ALA A 99 -0.86 10.22 -17.01
C ALA A 99 -1.32 10.53 -18.44
N ILE A 100 -0.88 11.63 -19.05
CA ILE A 100 -1.16 11.93 -20.47
C ILE A 100 -0.36 10.99 -21.39
N GLU A 101 0.95 10.85 -21.16
CA GLU A 101 1.85 10.04 -22.00
C GLU A 101 1.45 8.56 -22.08
N ASN A 102 0.82 8.03 -21.02
CA ASN A 102 0.41 6.63 -20.92
C ASN A 102 -1.11 6.42 -21.02
N ASP A 103 -1.85 7.39 -21.57
CA ASP A 103 -3.32 7.34 -21.72
C ASP A 103 -4.09 7.05 -20.41
N GLY A 104 -3.55 7.50 -19.28
CA GLY A 104 -4.11 7.34 -17.93
C GLY A 104 -5.28 8.28 -17.60
N ILE A 105 -5.62 9.23 -18.48
CA ILE A 105 -6.77 10.14 -18.27
C ILE A 105 -8.05 9.51 -18.81
N LEU A 106 -8.73 8.73 -17.97
CA LEU A 106 -9.84 7.87 -18.38
C LEU A 106 -11.22 8.37 -17.90
N PRO A 107 -12.29 8.17 -18.69
CA PRO A 107 -13.65 8.41 -18.22
C PRO A 107 -14.05 7.38 -17.15
N GLY A 108 -15.02 7.72 -16.29
CA GLY A 108 -15.36 6.93 -15.10
C GLY A 108 -15.73 5.47 -15.39
N GLY A 109 -16.43 5.21 -16.50
CA GLY A 109 -16.78 3.84 -16.91
C GLY A 109 -15.59 2.97 -17.34
N GLN A 110 -14.44 3.57 -17.66
CA GLN A 110 -13.22 2.87 -18.06
C GLN A 110 -12.17 2.82 -16.94
N LEU A 111 -12.35 3.60 -15.87
CA LEU A 111 -11.40 3.68 -14.75
C LEU A 111 -11.23 2.33 -14.06
N TYR A 112 -12.36 1.68 -13.72
CA TYR A 112 -12.44 0.45 -12.92
C TYR A 112 -12.73 -0.79 -13.78
N ASN A 113 -12.09 -0.89 -14.94
CA ASN A 113 -12.19 -2.09 -15.76
C ASN A 113 -11.23 -3.20 -15.26
N HIS A 114 -11.46 -4.43 -15.71
CA HIS A 114 -10.63 -5.56 -15.33
C HIS A 114 -9.14 -5.36 -15.69
N GLU A 115 -8.86 -4.79 -16.86
CA GLU A 115 -7.49 -4.55 -17.34
C GLU A 115 -6.70 -3.63 -16.41
N ASN A 116 -7.31 -2.52 -15.97
CA ASN A 116 -6.69 -1.56 -15.07
C ASN A 116 -6.49 -2.15 -13.68
N PHE A 117 -7.45 -2.94 -13.16
CA PHE A 117 -7.23 -3.69 -11.92
C PHE A 117 -6.04 -4.64 -12.02
N MET A 118 -5.90 -5.35 -13.15
CA MET A 118 -4.74 -6.22 -13.38
C MET A 118 -3.43 -5.45 -13.48
N LYS A 119 -3.42 -4.23 -14.05
CA LYS A 119 -2.25 -3.34 -14.04
C LYS A 119 -1.88 -2.92 -12.62
N ILE A 120 -2.86 -2.62 -11.77
CA ILE A 120 -2.65 -2.24 -10.36
C ILE A 120 -2.10 -3.41 -9.55
N LEU A 121 -2.70 -4.60 -9.66
CA LEU A 121 -2.23 -5.81 -8.95
C LEU A 121 -0.79 -6.18 -9.33
N ARG A 122 -0.36 -5.84 -10.56
CA ARG A 122 1.02 -6.03 -11.03
C ARG A 122 1.97 -4.88 -10.66
N GLY A 123 1.49 -3.86 -9.92
CA GLY A 123 2.29 -2.69 -9.55
C GLY A 123 2.65 -1.77 -10.72
N ARG A 124 1.91 -1.81 -11.84
CA ARG A 124 2.18 -1.00 -13.04
C ARG A 124 1.29 0.23 -13.17
N ALA A 125 0.25 0.34 -12.35
CA ALA A 125 -0.65 1.47 -12.37
C ALA A 125 -1.15 1.82 -10.96
N VAL A 126 -1.56 3.07 -10.79
CA VAL A 126 -2.20 3.57 -9.57
C VAL A 126 -3.42 4.40 -9.96
N ILE A 127 -4.56 4.18 -9.30
CA ILE A 127 -5.75 5.02 -9.48
C ILE A 127 -5.70 6.14 -8.45
N ILE A 128 -5.84 7.38 -8.90
CA ILE A 128 -5.97 8.56 -8.04
C ILE A 128 -7.44 9.00 -8.04
N ASN A 129 -8.15 8.68 -6.96
CA ASN A 129 -9.57 9.01 -6.80
C ASN A 129 -9.99 9.04 -5.32
N GLU A 130 -11.25 9.34 -5.02
CA GLU A 130 -11.81 9.22 -3.66
C GLU A 130 -11.94 7.75 -3.23
N GLN A 131 -11.64 7.50 -1.95
CA GLN A 131 -11.56 6.16 -1.38
C GLN A 131 -12.87 5.38 -1.48
N SER A 132 -14.02 6.03 -1.25
CA SER A 132 -15.33 5.35 -1.24
C SER A 132 -15.66 4.72 -2.59
N SER A 133 -15.38 5.41 -3.70
CA SER A 133 -15.64 4.87 -5.04
C SER A 133 -14.65 3.76 -5.39
N MET A 134 -13.40 3.87 -4.97
CA MET A 134 -12.43 2.79 -5.15
C MET A 134 -12.87 1.53 -4.40
N MET A 135 -13.24 1.66 -3.12
CA MET A 135 -13.74 0.53 -2.31
C MET A 135 -14.97 -0.11 -2.94
N TYR A 136 -15.96 0.70 -3.34
CA TYR A 136 -17.17 0.22 -4.01
C TYR A 136 -16.86 -0.60 -5.27
N ASN A 137 -16.00 -0.08 -6.16
CA ASN A 137 -15.69 -0.74 -7.42
C ASN A 137 -14.81 -1.99 -7.26
N ILE A 138 -13.88 -1.99 -6.30
CA ILE A 138 -13.09 -3.17 -5.94
C ILE A 138 -14.02 -4.27 -5.39
N GLY A 139 -14.91 -3.92 -4.44
CA GLY A 139 -15.86 -4.87 -3.86
C GLY A 139 -16.75 -5.52 -4.93
N ARG A 140 -17.35 -4.70 -5.81
CA ARG A 140 -18.20 -5.18 -6.90
C ARG A 140 -17.46 -6.07 -7.91
N SER A 141 -16.17 -5.83 -8.10
CA SER A 141 -15.32 -6.59 -9.03
C SER A 141 -14.63 -7.79 -8.37
N CYS A 142 -14.81 -7.99 -7.07
CA CYS A 142 -14.05 -8.96 -6.29
C CYS A 142 -14.14 -10.39 -6.84
N ASN A 143 -15.35 -10.82 -7.24
CA ASN A 143 -15.55 -12.16 -7.83
C ASN A 143 -14.75 -12.35 -9.12
N ALA A 144 -14.64 -11.30 -9.96
CA ALA A 144 -13.88 -11.33 -11.20
C ALA A 144 -12.36 -11.26 -10.98
N LEU A 145 -11.93 -10.80 -9.81
CA LEU A 145 -10.52 -10.71 -9.42
C LEU A 145 -10.06 -11.95 -8.62
N ARG A 146 -10.97 -12.86 -8.28
CA ARG A 146 -10.68 -14.03 -7.44
C ARG A 146 -9.62 -14.93 -8.10
N GLY A 147 -8.57 -15.26 -7.34
CA GLY A 147 -7.49 -16.16 -7.77
C GLY A 147 -6.26 -15.46 -8.36
N TYR A 148 -6.28 -14.13 -8.53
CA TYR A 148 -5.07 -13.39 -8.88
C TYR A 148 -4.21 -13.10 -7.65
N PRO A 149 -2.88 -13.25 -7.74
CA PRO A 149 -1.97 -12.89 -6.66
C PRO A 149 -1.87 -11.37 -6.56
N GLY A 150 -2.03 -10.82 -5.35
CA GLY A 150 -1.86 -9.40 -5.05
C GLY A 150 -2.90 -8.87 -4.07
N GLU A 151 -2.65 -7.66 -3.57
CA GLU A 151 -3.55 -6.98 -2.64
C GLU A 151 -3.74 -5.53 -3.08
N PHE A 152 -4.96 -5.03 -2.93
CA PHE A 152 -5.20 -3.59 -3.02
C PHE A 152 -4.93 -2.93 -1.68
N TYR A 153 -4.21 -1.81 -1.71
CA TYR A 153 -4.01 -0.97 -0.54
C TYR A 153 -4.26 0.49 -0.89
N PHE A 154 -4.66 1.26 0.12
CA PHE A 154 -4.78 2.70 0.00
C PHE A 154 -3.50 3.37 0.48
N VAL A 155 -3.09 4.38 -0.27
CA VAL A 155 -1.95 5.24 0.03
C VAL A 155 -2.19 5.95 1.37
N LYS A 156 -1.14 6.10 2.18
CA LYS A 156 -1.24 6.72 3.51
C LYS A 156 -1.45 8.23 3.44
N GLU A 157 -0.73 8.89 2.54
CA GLU A 157 -0.83 10.35 2.38
C GLU A 157 -1.92 10.69 1.35
N PRO A 158 -2.98 11.42 1.75
CA PRO A 158 -4.02 11.83 0.83
C PRO A 158 -3.49 12.91 -0.13
N VAL A 159 -3.77 12.76 -1.41
CA VAL A 159 -3.45 13.78 -2.43
C VAL A 159 -4.26 15.06 -2.20
N TYR A 160 -5.56 14.90 -1.96
CA TYR A 160 -6.48 16.02 -1.73
C TYR A 160 -7.67 15.56 -0.91
N ALA A 161 -7.85 16.15 0.28
CA ALA A 161 -8.97 15.88 1.15
C ALA A 161 -10.14 16.80 0.78
N HIS A 162 -11.25 16.24 0.31
CA HIS A 162 -12.49 16.99 0.08
C HIS A 162 -13.71 16.20 0.54
N GLY A 163 -14.74 16.93 0.95
CA GLY A 163 -16.02 16.35 1.32
C GLY A 163 -16.97 16.23 0.13
N LEU A 164 -17.77 15.16 0.11
CA LEU A 164 -18.90 15.06 -0.81
C LEU A 164 -20.00 16.04 -0.37
N SER A 165 -20.53 16.81 -1.31
CA SER A 165 -21.51 17.85 -1.06
C SER A 165 -22.69 17.76 -2.03
N MET A 166 -23.88 18.11 -1.56
CA MET A 166 -25.06 18.22 -2.41
C MET A 166 -25.08 19.62 -3.06
N ALA A 167 -24.96 19.66 -4.39
CA ALA A 167 -25.10 20.91 -5.13
C ALA A 167 -26.59 21.27 -5.29
N LEU A 168 -26.96 22.48 -4.87
CA LEU A 168 -28.32 23.00 -4.98
C LEU A 168 -28.38 24.16 -5.97
N ARG A 169 -29.52 24.30 -6.66
CA ARG A 169 -29.74 25.44 -7.57
C ARG A 169 -29.69 26.76 -6.79
N LYS A 170 -29.00 27.76 -7.33
CA LYS A 170 -28.87 29.09 -6.68
C LYS A 170 -30.23 29.72 -6.37
N THR A 171 -31.19 29.58 -7.28
CA THR A 171 -32.56 30.13 -7.17
C THR A 171 -33.50 29.30 -6.29
N LEU A 172 -33.03 28.23 -5.64
CA LEU A 172 -33.87 27.41 -4.77
C LEU A 172 -34.37 28.24 -3.57
N HIS A 173 -35.64 28.09 -3.23
CA HIS A 173 -36.27 28.87 -2.16
C HIS A 173 -35.52 28.69 -0.82
N PRO A 174 -35.23 29.78 -0.07
CA PRO A 174 -34.42 29.71 1.16
C PRO A 174 -34.99 28.77 2.23
N ALA A 175 -36.31 28.62 2.33
CA ALA A 175 -36.92 27.67 3.26
C ALA A 175 -36.55 26.22 2.94
N LEU A 176 -36.55 25.84 1.65
CA LEU A 176 -36.20 24.49 1.23
C LEU A 176 -34.72 24.20 1.43
N LYS A 177 -33.84 25.18 1.16
CA LYS A 177 -32.40 25.06 1.48
C LYS A 177 -32.17 24.77 2.97
N ARG A 178 -32.90 25.47 3.86
CA ARG A 178 -32.80 25.26 5.32
C ARG A 178 -33.26 23.86 5.72
N ILE A 179 -34.37 23.38 5.16
CA ILE A 179 -34.88 22.04 5.43
C ILE A 179 -33.86 20.98 4.98
N ILE A 180 -33.36 21.06 3.74
CA ILE A 180 -32.36 20.12 3.22
C ILE A 180 -31.11 20.10 4.11
N ASN A 181 -30.57 21.27 4.45
CA ASN A 181 -29.38 21.35 5.31
C ASN A 181 -29.63 20.78 6.71
N LYS A 182 -30.81 21.02 7.30
CA LYS A 182 -31.20 20.45 8.59
C LYS A 182 -31.27 18.92 8.51
N THR A 183 -31.95 18.38 7.50
CA THR A 183 -32.07 16.93 7.31
C THR A 183 -30.72 16.26 7.08
N ILE A 184 -29.81 16.86 6.29
CA ILE A 184 -28.46 16.31 6.10
C ILE A 184 -27.70 16.24 7.44
N ARG A 185 -27.81 17.27 8.28
CA ARG A 185 -27.20 17.27 9.61
C ARG A 185 -27.77 16.17 10.50
N GLU A 186 -29.09 16.05 10.56
CA GLU A 186 -29.77 14.99 11.32
C GLU A 186 -29.35 13.59 10.85
N LEU A 187 -29.24 13.37 9.53
CA LEU A 187 -28.75 12.10 8.97
C LEU A 187 -27.29 11.82 9.31
N GLN A 188 -26.45 12.86 9.43
CA GLN A 188 -25.06 12.74 9.84
C GLN A 188 -24.95 12.43 11.33
N GLU A 189 -25.67 13.17 12.19
CA GLU A 189 -25.67 13.03 13.64
C GLU A 189 -26.22 11.67 14.09
N THR A 190 -27.26 11.17 13.41
CA THR A 190 -27.81 9.82 13.65
C THR A 190 -26.94 8.70 13.09
N GLY A 191 -25.84 9.01 12.40
CA GLY A 191 -24.95 8.02 11.79
C GLY A 191 -25.53 7.31 10.57
N ASN A 192 -26.70 7.72 10.07
CA ASN A 192 -27.37 7.10 8.93
C ASN A 192 -26.53 7.17 7.65
N ILE A 193 -25.84 8.29 7.40
CA ILE A 193 -24.94 8.42 6.24
C ILE A 193 -23.85 7.34 6.29
N ARG A 194 -23.18 7.18 7.44
CA ARG A 194 -22.12 6.19 7.61
C ARG A 194 -22.64 4.76 7.46
N LYS A 195 -23.83 4.48 8.03
CA LYS A 195 -24.51 3.18 7.87
C LYS A 195 -24.70 2.83 6.39
N TRP A 196 -25.31 3.73 5.62
CA TRP A 196 -25.57 3.47 4.20
C TRP A 196 -24.29 3.38 3.37
N LEU A 197 -23.26 4.16 3.71
CA LEU A 197 -21.95 4.05 3.06
C LEU A 197 -21.32 2.67 3.30
N ASN A 198 -21.37 2.18 4.54
CA ASN A 198 -20.86 0.85 4.88
C ASN A 198 -21.64 -0.27 4.18
N VAL A 199 -22.96 -0.14 4.07
CA VAL A 199 -23.80 -1.10 3.33
C VAL A 199 -23.41 -1.11 1.85
N ALA A 200 -23.23 0.07 1.24
CA ALA A 200 -22.83 0.17 -0.15
C ALA A 200 -21.44 -0.43 -0.43
N MET A 201 -20.53 -0.37 0.55
CA MET A 201 -19.15 -0.88 0.44
C MET A 201 -18.96 -2.26 1.09
N ALA A 202 -20.04 -2.95 1.49
CA ALA A 202 -19.95 -4.20 2.25
C ALA A 202 -19.11 -5.27 1.52
N ASP A 203 -19.28 -5.37 0.21
CA ASP A 203 -18.56 -6.32 -0.66
C ASP A 203 -17.04 -6.11 -0.66
N TYR A 204 -16.57 -4.90 -0.37
CA TYR A 204 -15.13 -4.63 -0.24
C TYR A 204 -14.56 -5.33 1.00
N PHE A 205 -15.26 -5.24 2.13
CA PHE A 205 -14.78 -5.79 3.41
C PHE A 205 -14.81 -7.32 3.44
N THR A 206 -15.61 -7.94 2.59
CA THR A 206 -15.66 -9.40 2.42
C THR A 206 -14.71 -9.88 1.31
N CYS A 207 -14.04 -8.97 0.61
CA CYS A 207 -13.17 -9.31 -0.50
C CYS A 207 -11.80 -9.80 -0.03
N PRO A 208 -11.38 -11.05 -0.33
CA PRO A 208 -10.10 -11.60 0.13
C PRO A 208 -8.86 -10.91 -0.48
N ILE A 209 -9.03 -10.15 -1.56
CA ILE A 209 -7.95 -9.44 -2.29
C ILE A 209 -7.80 -7.99 -1.78
N ALA A 210 -8.78 -7.51 -1.02
CA ALA A 210 -8.72 -6.24 -0.32
C ALA A 210 -7.99 -6.41 1.02
N GLY A 211 -6.75 -6.93 0.97
CA GLY A 211 -5.85 -7.06 2.12
C GLY A 211 -5.38 -5.70 2.62
N GLY A 212 -6.28 -4.93 3.22
CA GLY A 212 -5.99 -3.67 3.88
C GLY A 212 -6.55 -3.71 5.29
N THR A 213 -5.67 -3.93 6.26
CA THR A 213 -5.94 -3.79 7.70
C THR A 213 -6.88 -2.62 7.97
N SER A 214 -8.00 -2.92 8.64
CA SER A 214 -8.86 -1.95 9.31
C SER A 214 -8.00 -0.88 9.95
N VAL A 215 -8.05 0.34 9.41
CA VAL A 215 -7.55 1.52 10.13
C VAL A 215 -8.42 1.61 11.39
N LYS A 216 -7.81 1.29 12.53
CA LYS A 216 -8.36 1.60 13.85
C LYS A 216 -8.36 3.11 14.05
#